data_AF-A0A8I0T5U4-F1
#
_entry.id   AF-A0A8I0T5U4-F1
#
_cell.length_a   1.000
_cell.length_b   1.000
_cell.length_c   1.000
_cell.angle_alpha   90.00
_cell.angle_beta   90.00
_cell.angle_gamma   90.00
#
_symmetry.space_group_name_H-M   'P 1'
#
loop_
_entity.id
_entity.type
_entity.pdbx_description
1 polymer ?
#
loop_
_entity_poly.entity_id
_entity_poly.type
_entity_poly.pdbx_seq_one_letter_code
_entity_poly.pdbx_strand_id
1 'polypeptide(L)' 'MTEDEKAYINEALASDEKVRLFHLKYCKENDYNLYFYGSDLITICEIASQAIQEAEGL' A
#
# COMPACT_ATOMS: atom_id res chain seq x y z
N MET A 1 8.17 6.99 -11.28
CA MET A 1 6.72 6.93 -11.05
C MET A 1 5.98 7.73 -12.12
N THR A 2 5.16 7.06 -12.93
CA THR A 2 4.30 7.63 -13.97
C THR A 2 3.07 8.33 -13.36
N GLU A 3 2.31 9.08 -14.17
CA GLU A 3 1.07 9.72 -13.69
C GLU A 3 -0.01 8.69 -13.32
N ASP A 4 -0.08 7.57 -14.04
CA ASP A 4 -1.03 6.49 -13.73
C ASP A 4 -0.66 5.78 -12.41
N GLU A 5 0.63 5.53 -12.19
CA GLU A 5 1.13 4.97 -10.92
C GLU A 5 0.83 5.90 -9.73
N LYS A 6 1.00 7.22 -9.91
CA LYS A 6 0.65 8.23 -8.91
C LYS A 6 -0.85 8.23 -8.62
N ALA A 7 -1.68 8.26 -9.65
CA ALA A 7 -3.13 8.27 -9.50
C ALA A 7 -3.61 7.01 -8.78
N TYR A 8 -3.07 5.84 -9.18
CA TYR A 8 -3.38 4.57 -8.54
C TYR A 8 -2.99 4.56 -7.06
N ILE A 9 -1.77 4.95 -6.70
CA ILE A 9 -1.32 4.85 -5.30
C ILE A 9 -2.03 5.86 -4.41
N ASN A 10 -2.30 7.07 -4.92
CA ASN A 10 -3.07 8.08 -4.19
C ASN A 10 -4.48 7.59 -3.89
N GLU A 11 -5.13 6.93 -4.87
CA GLU A 11 -6.47 6.38 -4.68
C GLU A 11 -6.46 5.15 -3.75
N ALA A 12 -5.46 4.28 -3.88
CA ALA A 12 -5.32 3.06 -3.09
C ALA A 12 -4.95 3.30 -1.63
N LEU A 13 -4.36 4.47 -1.31
CA LEU A 13 -3.94 4.85 0.04
C LEU A 13 -4.71 6.08 0.57
N ALA A 14 -5.86 6.44 -0.04
CA ALA A 14 -6.60 7.67 0.28
C ALA A 14 -7.25 7.71 1.68
N SER A 15 -7.34 6.59 2.39
CA SER A 15 -7.93 6.50 3.74
C SER A 15 -7.38 5.31 4.51
N ASP A 16 -7.50 5.32 5.84
CA ASP A 16 -7.04 4.23 6.71
C ASP A 16 -7.61 2.87 6.32
N GLU A 17 -8.90 2.82 5.95
CA GLU A 17 -9.56 1.60 5.45
C GLU A 17 -8.87 1.09 4.18
N LYS A 18 -8.60 1.99 3.23
CA LYS A 18 -7.96 1.62 1.97
C LYS A 18 -6.49 1.22 2.16
N VAL A 19 -5.76 1.87 3.05
CA VAL A 19 -4.40 1.47 3.43
C VAL A 19 -4.41 0.05 4.00
N ARG A 20 -5.36 -0.28 4.88
CA ARG A 20 -5.53 -1.63 5.43
C ARG A 20 -5.86 -2.66 4.36
N LEU A 21 -6.76 -2.34 3.43
CA LEU A 21 -7.12 -3.22 2.31
C LEU A 21 -5.95 -3.43 1.36
N PHE A 22 -5.21 -2.38 1.01
CA PHE A 22 -4.01 -2.46 0.19
C PHE A 22 -2.97 -3.37 0.84
N HIS A 23 -2.68 -3.12 2.11
CA HIS A 23 -1.69 -3.88 2.87
C HIS A 23 -2.09 -5.36 3.01
N LEU A 24 -3.35 -5.65 3.32
CA LEU A 24 -3.85 -7.02 3.38
C LEU A 24 -3.61 -7.74 2.04
N LYS A 25 -4.10 -7.16 0.95
CA LYS A 25 -4.09 -7.80 -0.36
C LYS A 25 -2.67 -7.98 -0.91
N TYR A 26 -1.89 -6.91 -0.98
CA TYR A 26 -0.63 -6.93 -1.73
C TYR A 26 0.59 -7.21 -0.86
N CYS A 27 0.53 -6.99 0.46
CA CYS A 27 1.67 -7.15 1.36
C CYS A 27 1.59 -8.40 2.23
N LYS A 28 0.36 -8.84 2.61
CA LYS A 28 0.17 -10.06 3.39
C LYS A 28 -0.23 -11.25 2.53
N GLU A 29 -1.22 -11.07 1.65
CA GLU A 29 -1.71 -12.14 0.78
C GLU A 29 -0.85 -12.33 -0.47
N ASN A 30 0.06 -11.38 -0.75
CA ASN A 30 0.97 -11.38 -1.90
C ASN A 30 0.23 -11.46 -3.24
N ASP A 31 -0.95 -10.84 -3.34
CA ASP A 31 -1.65 -10.69 -4.61
C ASP A 31 -0.83 -9.85 -5.60
N TYR A 32 -1.06 -10.08 -6.89
CA TYR A 32 -0.39 -9.34 -7.94
C TYR A 32 -0.92 -7.89 -8.03
N ASN A 33 -0.01 -6.92 -7.93
CA ASN A 33 -0.30 -5.51 -8.15
C ASN A 33 0.18 -5.11 -9.56
N LEU A 34 -0.72 -4.50 -10.33
CA LEU A 34 -0.49 -4.13 -11.73
C LEU A 34 0.50 -2.97 -11.91
N TYR A 35 0.64 -2.11 -10.89
CA TYR A 35 1.41 -0.87 -10.96
C TYR A 35 2.73 -0.95 -10.19
N PHE A 36 2.76 -1.68 -9.07
CA PHE A 36 3.93 -1.76 -8.21
C PHE A 36 4.32 -3.21 -7.92
N TYR A 37 5.60 -3.52 -8.07
CA TYR A 37 6.17 -4.85 -7.79
C TYR A 37 7.64 -4.72 -7.39
N GLY A 38 8.23 -5.80 -6.87
CA GLY A 38 9.63 -5.80 -6.46
C GLY A 38 9.91 -4.78 -5.35
N SER A 39 11.00 -4.01 -5.49
CA SER A 39 11.44 -3.03 -4.48
C SER A 39 10.36 -2.00 -4.15
N ASP A 40 9.64 -1.53 -5.15
CA ASP A 40 8.69 -0.43 -4.96
C ASP A 40 7.49 -0.90 -4.15
N LEU A 41 6.98 -2.11 -4.43
CA LEU A 41 5.91 -2.71 -3.63
C LEU A 41 6.37 -2.98 -2.20
N ILE A 42 7.61 -3.45 -2.00
CA ILE A 42 8.17 -3.69 -0.66
C ILE A 42 8.18 -2.38 0.15
N THR A 43 8.69 -1.28 -0.42
CA THR A 43 8.70 0.01 0.26
C THR A 43 7.30 0.52 0.59
N ILE A 44 6.33 0.38 -0.33
CA ILE A 44 4.94 0.74 -0.06
C ILE A 44 4.37 -0.09 1.09
N CYS A 45 4.67 -1.39 1.13
CA CYS A 45 4.22 -2.29 2.19
C CYS A 45 4.79 -1.93 3.56
N GLU A 46 6.07 -1.55 3.63
CA GLU A 46 6.70 -1.06 4.86
C GLU A 46 6.00 0.21 5.39
N ILE A 47 5.75 1.18 4.51
CA ILE A 47 5.05 2.43 4.85
C ILE A 47 3.61 2.15 5.30
N ALA A 48 2.88 1.31 4.58
CA ALA A 48 1.51 0.95 4.93
C ALA A 48 1.44 0.22 6.28
N SER A 49 2.39 -0.68 6.56
CA SER A 49 2.48 -1.35 7.86
C SER A 49 2.72 -0.37 9.00
N GLN A 50 3.64 0.59 8.81
CA GLN A 50 3.92 1.61 9.83
C GLN A 50 2.69 2.49 10.09
N ALA A 51 2.02 2.97 9.04
CA ALA A 51 0.82 3.79 9.18
C ALA A 51 -0.31 3.05 9.92
N ILE A 52 -0.46 1.74 9.70
CA ILE A 52 -1.44 0.91 10.40
C ILE A 52 -1.10 0.79 11.89
N GLN A 53 0.17 0.59 12.24
CA GLN A 53 0.62 0.51 13.63
C GLN A 53 0.37 1.82 14.39
N GLU A 54 0.75 2.95 13.78
CA GLU A 54 0.53 4.28 14.34
C GLU A 54 -0.97 4.56 14.59
N ALA A 55 -1.83 4.17 13.65
CA ALA A 55 -3.28 4.32 13.79
C ALA A 55 -3.90 3.40 14.87
N GLU A 56 -3.27 2.25 15.16
CA GLU A 56 -3.69 1.33 16.23
C GLU A 56 -3.14 1.72 17.61
N GLY A 57 -2.22 2.68 17.67
CA GLY A 57 -1.51 3.05 18.89
C GLY A 57 -0.52 1.99 19.37
N LEU A 58 0.01 1.19 18.43
CA LEU A 58 1.02 0.15 18.64
C LEU A 58 2.42 0.68 18.28
#